data_AF-A0A1W1HMT6-F1
#
_entry.id   AF-A0A1W1HMT6-F1
#
_cell.length_a   1.000
_cell.length_b   1.000
_cell.length_c   1.000
_cell.angle_alpha   90.00
_cell.angle_beta   90.00
_cell.angle_gamma   90.00
#
_symmetry.space_group_name_H-M   'P 1'
#
loop_
_entity.id
_entity.type
_entity.pdbx_description
1 polymer ?
#
loop_
_entity_poly.entity_id
_entity_poly.type
_entity_poly.pdbx_seq_one_letter_code
_entity_poly.pdbx_strand_id
1 'polypeptide(L)'
;MNTAPVSSNDKPPQVRRGILFIISAPSGSGKTTLCKQITANVPGLWHSISYTTRKPRPGEVDGQDYHFLDEPAFRQMIDRNEFVEWAHVYGNLYGTPRKMLTEKMEQGIDVLLEIDVQGARSVKKKFEDGVYIFILPPSFDTLRTRLQNRAGDSPDEIQRRLQKAKEEVWSYREYYYIVRNDDLKQSLKELESIFLAERIKTKRLNMTWLEEKFILDKEGKQGNSSSAPASKEHLHHG
;
A
#
# COMPACT_ATOMS: atom_id res chain seq x y z
N MET A 1 -28.73 20.68 -43.69
CA MET A 1 -27.90 19.56 -43.21
C MET A 1 -27.79 19.71 -41.70
N ASN A 2 -28.36 18.77 -40.97
CA ASN A 2 -28.56 18.82 -39.52
C ASN A 2 -27.43 18.02 -38.85
N THR A 3 -26.53 18.69 -38.14
CA THR A 3 -25.51 18.01 -37.32
C THR A 3 -25.99 18.00 -35.88
N ALA A 4 -26.44 16.84 -35.41
CA ALA A 4 -26.79 16.61 -34.02
C ALA A 4 -25.55 16.75 -33.11
N PRO A 5 -25.70 17.25 -31.87
CA PRO A 5 -24.62 17.27 -30.89
C PRO A 5 -24.36 15.85 -30.38
N VAL A 6 -23.11 15.42 -30.41
CA VAL A 6 -22.65 14.18 -29.79
C VAL A 6 -22.75 14.36 -28.27
N SER A 7 -23.59 13.55 -27.64
CA SER A 7 -23.73 13.46 -26.19
C SER A 7 -22.41 12.97 -25.57
N SER A 8 -21.54 13.88 -25.15
CA SER A 8 -20.33 13.58 -24.39
C SER A 8 -20.69 13.31 -22.92
N ASN A 9 -21.18 12.09 -22.66
CA ASN A 9 -21.34 11.57 -21.31
C ASN A 9 -20.32 10.45 -21.01
N ASP A 10 -19.14 10.51 -21.66
CA ASP A 10 -17.98 9.73 -21.27
C ASP A 10 -17.42 10.30 -19.97
N LYS A 11 -18.04 9.95 -18.84
CA LYS A 11 -17.30 9.95 -17.58
C LYS A 11 -16.11 9.03 -17.81
N PRO A 12 -14.86 9.51 -17.63
CA PRO A 12 -13.71 8.61 -17.71
C PRO A 12 -13.97 7.44 -16.77
N PRO A 13 -13.58 6.20 -17.15
CA PRO A 13 -13.79 5.03 -16.30
C PRO A 13 -13.28 5.38 -14.91
N GLN A 14 -14.16 5.33 -13.90
CA GLN A 14 -13.81 5.71 -12.54
C GLN A 14 -12.61 4.88 -12.10
N VAL A 15 -11.45 5.52 -12.10
CA VAL A 15 -10.19 4.91 -11.71
C VAL A 15 -10.32 4.63 -10.22
N ARG A 16 -10.08 3.38 -9.81
CA ARG A 16 -10.09 3.00 -8.40
C ARG A 16 -9.17 3.95 -7.62
N ARG A 17 -9.49 4.24 -6.37
CA ARG A 17 -8.53 4.90 -5.48
C ARG A 17 -7.29 4.00 -5.30
N GLY A 18 -6.12 4.60 -5.24
CA GLY A 18 -4.85 3.94 -4.94
C GLY A 18 -4.88 3.29 -3.56
N ILE A 19 -4.20 2.15 -3.42
CA ILE A 19 -4.11 1.39 -2.17
C ILE A 19 -2.85 1.84 -1.44
N LEU A 20 -2.96 2.02 -0.12
CA LEU A 20 -1.81 2.31 0.74
C LEU A 20 -1.20 1.00 1.24
N PHE A 21 0.05 0.73 0.87
CA PHE A 21 0.84 -0.39 1.35
C PHE A 21 1.88 0.09 2.35
N ILE A 22 1.95 -0.54 3.51
CA ILE A 22 2.87 -0.21 4.59
C ILE A 22 3.81 -1.38 4.78
N ILE A 23 5.10 -1.16 4.56
CA ILE A 23 6.15 -2.15 4.80
C ILE A 23 7.01 -1.69 5.98
N SER A 24 7.07 -2.55 7.00
CA SER A 24 8.00 -2.39 8.13
C SER A 24 8.83 -3.65 8.32
N ALA A 25 9.98 -3.48 8.95
CA ALA A 25 10.91 -4.55 9.25
C ALA A 25 11.83 -4.10 10.39
N PRO A 26 12.36 -5.02 11.21
CA PRO A 26 13.45 -4.68 12.11
C PRO A 26 14.69 -4.25 11.31
N SER A 27 15.51 -3.39 11.90
CA SER A 27 16.75 -2.91 11.27
C SER A 27 17.65 -4.09 10.86
N GLY A 28 18.18 -4.04 9.63
CA GLY A 28 19.04 -5.11 9.08
C GLY A 28 18.31 -6.18 8.26
N SER A 29 16.99 -6.06 8.06
CA SER A 29 16.17 -7.06 7.35
C SER A 29 16.16 -6.93 5.82
N GLY A 30 16.92 -5.99 5.22
CA GLY A 30 16.95 -5.78 3.76
C GLY A 30 15.71 -5.07 3.18
N LYS A 31 14.92 -4.40 4.04
CA LYS A 31 13.67 -3.71 3.68
C LYS A 31 13.82 -2.76 2.48
N THR A 32 14.82 -1.88 2.52
CA THR A 32 15.01 -0.85 1.49
C THR A 32 15.29 -1.45 0.11
N THR A 33 16.08 -2.51 0.04
CA THR A 33 16.36 -3.22 -1.21
C THR A 33 15.08 -3.83 -1.80
N LEU A 34 14.25 -4.46 -0.97
CA LEU A 34 12.97 -5.01 -1.40
C LEU A 34 12.02 -3.91 -1.87
N CYS A 35 11.90 -2.80 -1.15
CA CYS A 35 11.02 -1.68 -1.51
C CYS A 35 11.44 -1.01 -2.83
N LYS A 36 12.75 -0.81 -3.05
CA LYS A 36 13.27 -0.28 -4.32
C LYS A 36 12.95 -1.21 -5.49
N GLN A 37 13.20 -2.52 -5.34
CA GLN A 37 12.97 -3.49 -6.42
C GLN A 37 11.48 -3.72 -6.71
N ILE A 38 10.62 -3.83 -5.68
CA ILE A 38 9.19 -4.04 -5.92
C ILE A 38 8.53 -2.83 -6.60
N THR A 39 8.98 -1.62 -6.28
CA THR A 39 8.49 -0.38 -6.93
C THR A 39 8.86 -0.33 -8.40
N ALA A 40 10.03 -0.85 -8.78
CA ALA A 40 10.43 -0.96 -10.18
C ALA A 40 9.64 -2.04 -10.94
N ASN A 41 9.25 -3.11 -10.26
CA ASN A 41 8.62 -4.29 -10.88
C ASN A 41 7.10 -4.20 -10.95
N VAL A 42 6.44 -3.51 -10.02
CA VAL A 42 4.97 -3.42 -9.94
C VAL A 42 4.48 -2.13 -10.61
N PRO A 43 3.80 -2.20 -11.77
CA PRO A 43 3.29 -1.01 -12.43
C PRO A 43 2.25 -0.29 -11.58
N GLY A 44 2.25 1.03 -11.64
CA GLY A 44 1.30 1.88 -10.89
C GLY A 44 1.53 1.87 -9.38
N LEU A 45 2.74 1.53 -8.92
CA LEU A 45 3.18 1.66 -7.53
C LEU A 45 4.17 2.83 -7.40
N TRP A 46 3.90 3.73 -6.46
CA TRP A 46 4.77 4.85 -6.14
C TRP A 46 5.35 4.69 -4.73
N HIS A 47 6.68 4.76 -4.61
CA HIS A 47 7.36 4.74 -3.33
C HIS A 47 7.44 6.15 -2.72
N SER A 48 6.88 6.31 -1.53
CA SER A 48 6.93 7.59 -0.82
C SER A 48 8.31 7.83 -0.22
N ILE A 49 8.93 8.94 -0.61
CA ILE A 49 10.20 9.39 -0.04
C ILE A 49 9.90 10.13 1.26
N SER A 50 10.49 9.66 2.36
CA SER A 50 10.26 10.25 3.69
C SER A 50 11.17 11.45 3.93
N TYR A 51 10.75 12.32 4.85
CA TYR A 51 11.58 13.37 5.41
C TYR A 51 12.37 12.84 6.59
N THR A 52 13.58 13.35 6.84
CA THR A 52 14.35 13.02 8.04
C THR A 52 15.23 14.17 8.50
N THR A 53 15.49 14.22 9.82
CA THR A 53 16.49 15.13 10.41
C THR A 53 17.89 14.54 10.50
N ARG A 54 18.05 13.26 10.14
CA ARG A 54 19.36 12.61 10.09
C ARG A 54 20.18 13.23 8.96
N LYS A 55 21.49 13.39 9.16
CA LYS A 55 22.40 13.74 8.06
C LYS A 55 22.43 12.64 6.97
N PRO A 56 22.54 13.00 5.68
CA PRO A 56 22.76 12.03 4.61
C PRO A 56 24.00 11.17 4.88
N ARG A 57 23.93 9.88 4.57
CA ARG A 57 25.10 8.98 4.50
C ARG A 57 25.82 9.15 3.16
N PRO A 58 27.09 8.73 3.06
CA PRO A 58 27.79 8.70 1.78
C PRO A 58 26.99 7.96 0.71
N GLY A 59 26.68 8.65 -0.39
CA GLY A 59 25.91 8.12 -1.51
C GLY A 59 24.39 8.29 -1.43
N GLU A 60 23.82 8.76 -0.31
CA GLU A 60 22.39 9.12 -0.25
C GLU A 60 22.16 10.47 -0.96
N VAL A 61 21.07 10.58 -1.72
CA VAL A 61 20.72 11.78 -2.49
C VAL A 61 19.40 12.38 -1.97
N ASP A 62 19.41 13.70 -1.73
CA ASP A 62 18.22 14.44 -1.33
C ASP A 62 17.11 14.38 -2.39
N GLY A 63 15.89 14.14 -1.93
CA GLY A 63 14.72 13.96 -2.79
C GLY A 63 14.69 12.63 -3.56
N GLN A 64 15.63 11.72 -3.29
CA GLN A 64 15.62 10.35 -3.83
C GLN A 64 15.58 9.29 -2.71
N ASP A 65 16.51 9.36 -1.76
CA ASP A 65 16.53 8.44 -0.62
C ASP A 65 15.69 8.97 0.54
N TYR A 66 15.86 10.25 0.85
CA TYR A 66 15.06 11.02 1.82
C TYR A 66 15.02 12.48 1.40
N HIS A 67 14.07 13.24 1.96
CA HIS A 67 14.17 14.69 2.06
C HIS A 67 14.86 15.04 3.39
N PHE A 68 16.07 15.59 3.32
CA PHE A 68 16.89 15.89 4.47
C PHE A 68 16.62 17.32 4.96
N LEU A 69 16.17 17.46 6.20
CA LEU A 69 15.88 18.73 6.83
C LEU A 69 16.66 18.89 8.14
N ASP A 70 16.77 20.12 8.63
CA ASP A 70 17.10 20.34 10.03
C ASP A 70 15.88 20.12 10.94
N GLU A 71 16.13 20.00 12.25
CA GLU A 71 15.07 19.77 13.22
C GLU A 71 14.05 20.93 13.32
N PRO A 72 14.46 22.22 13.31
CA PRO A 72 13.52 23.33 13.27
C PRO A 72 12.55 23.30 12.09
N ALA A 73 13.04 23.05 10.86
CA ALA A 73 12.20 22.95 9.67
C ALA A 73 11.25 21.75 9.76
N PHE A 74 11.73 20.60 10.23
CA PHE A 74 10.89 19.42 10.43
C PHE A 74 9.75 19.71 11.43
N ARG A 75 10.04 20.40 12.54
CA ARG A 75 9.03 20.77 13.54
C ARG A 75 7.99 21.74 12.99
N GLN A 76 8.40 22.71 12.16
CA GLN A 76 7.44 23.60 11.49
C GLN A 76 6.47 22.82 10.58
N MET A 77 6.94 21.77 9.89
CA MET A 77 6.07 20.90 9.09
C MET A 77 5.09 20.09 9.95
N ILE A 78 5.51 19.68 11.16
CA ILE A 78 4.59 19.08 12.15
C ILE A 78 3.49 20.07 12.51
N ASP A 79 3.83 21.31 12.85
CA ASP A 79 2.89 22.35 13.25
C ASP A 79 1.87 22.67 12.14
N ARG A 80 2.30 22.54 10.88
CA ARG A 80 1.45 22.71 9.69
C ARG A 80 0.68 21.44 9.28
N ASN A 81 0.80 20.35 10.05
CA ASN A 81 0.15 19.05 9.78
C ASN A 81 0.49 18.47 8.39
N GLU A 82 1.72 18.70 7.91
CA GLU A 82 2.18 18.28 6.58
C GLU A 82 2.54 16.78 6.51
N PHE A 83 2.61 16.10 7.65
CA PHE A 83 2.91 14.68 7.73
C PHE A 83 1.67 13.81 7.99
N VAL A 84 1.60 12.65 7.33
CA VAL A 84 0.61 11.60 7.64
C VAL A 84 0.95 10.95 8.98
N GLU A 85 2.23 10.66 9.17
CA GLU A 85 2.82 10.15 10.39
C GLU A 85 4.21 10.74 10.53
N TRP A 86 4.68 10.83 11.76
CA TRP A 86 6.09 11.06 12.04
C TRP A 86 6.46 10.30 13.32
N ALA A 87 7.74 9.94 13.43
CA ALA A 87 8.26 9.21 14.57
C ALA A 87 9.71 9.59 14.87
N HIS A 88 10.10 9.41 16.13
CA HIS A 88 11.50 9.51 16.54
C HIS A 88 12.14 8.12 16.48
N VAL A 89 13.13 7.96 15.60
CA VAL A 89 13.74 6.67 15.28
C VAL A 89 15.26 6.81 15.38
N TYR A 90 15.86 6.10 16.33
CA TYR A 90 17.31 6.12 16.60
C TYR A 90 17.90 7.54 16.75
N GLY A 91 17.21 8.44 17.45
CA GLY A 91 17.72 9.80 17.71
C GLY A 91 17.44 10.83 16.62
N ASN A 92 16.70 10.47 15.56
CA ASN A 92 16.33 11.38 14.49
C ASN A 92 14.83 11.32 14.24
N LEU A 93 14.27 12.38 13.68
CA LEU A 93 12.86 12.42 13.26
C LEU A 93 12.75 11.89 11.83
N TYR A 94 11.64 11.21 11.57
CA TYR A 94 11.23 10.74 10.25
C TYR A 94 9.75 11.06 10.05
N GLY A 95 9.35 11.41 8.82
CA GLY A 95 7.96 11.77 8.52
C GLY A 95 7.55 11.49 7.08
N THR A 96 6.34 10.99 6.92
CA THR A 96 5.76 10.68 5.61
C THR A 96 4.93 11.86 5.09
N PRO A 97 5.21 12.43 3.90
CA PRO A 97 4.50 13.60 3.39
C PRO A 97 3.04 13.30 3.04
N ARG A 98 2.13 14.13 3.55
CA ARG A 98 0.68 13.98 3.36
C ARG A 98 0.19 14.33 1.98
N LYS A 99 0.64 15.46 1.44
CA LYS A 99 0.13 16.03 0.18
C LYS A 99 0.33 15.05 -0.98
N MET A 100 1.59 14.66 -1.22
CA MET A 100 1.95 13.75 -2.31
C MET A 100 1.26 12.39 -2.20
N LEU A 101 1.19 11.82 -0.98
CA LEU A 101 0.48 10.57 -0.75
C LEU A 101 -0.99 10.65 -1.17
N THR A 102 -1.67 11.73 -0.78
CA THR A 102 -3.09 11.92 -1.05
C THR A 102 -3.33 12.08 -2.56
N GLU A 103 -2.55 12.93 -3.22
CA GLU A 103 -2.63 13.16 -4.66
C GLU A 103 -2.41 11.87 -5.48
N LYS A 104 -1.42 11.05 -5.10
CA LYS A 104 -1.15 9.77 -5.79
C LYS A 104 -2.29 8.78 -5.62
N MET A 105 -2.82 8.64 -4.41
CA MET A 105 -3.96 7.76 -4.16
C MET A 105 -5.21 8.21 -4.92
N GLU A 106 -5.48 9.51 -5.03
CA GLU A 106 -6.61 10.04 -5.79
C GLU A 106 -6.47 9.81 -7.31
N GLN A 107 -5.23 9.78 -7.81
CA GLN A 107 -4.92 9.40 -9.20
C GLN A 107 -5.03 7.89 -9.47
N GLY A 108 -5.37 7.09 -8.46
CA GLY A 108 -5.42 5.63 -8.56
C GLY A 108 -4.07 4.93 -8.54
N ILE A 109 -3.00 5.66 -8.21
CA ILE A 109 -1.66 5.13 -8.06
C ILE A 109 -1.52 4.57 -6.65
N ASP A 110 -1.07 3.32 -6.54
CA ASP A 110 -0.80 2.71 -5.24
C ASP A 110 0.41 3.37 -4.59
N VAL A 111 0.39 3.49 -3.27
CA VAL A 111 1.45 4.14 -2.50
C VAL A 111 2.11 3.11 -1.59
N LEU A 112 3.44 3.03 -1.65
CA LEU A 112 4.26 2.25 -0.74
C LEU A 112 4.91 3.16 0.30
N LEU A 113 4.70 2.84 1.58
CA LEU A 113 5.39 3.45 2.72
C LEU A 113 6.40 2.49 3.32
N GLU A 114 7.68 2.89 3.30
CA GLU A 114 8.77 2.19 3.98
C GLU A 114 9.03 2.83 5.37
N ILE A 115 8.28 2.44 6.41
CA ILE A 115 8.32 3.09 7.74
C ILE A 115 8.62 2.12 8.89
N ASP A 116 8.91 2.64 10.08
CA ASP A 116 9.12 1.84 11.29
C ASP A 116 7.78 1.41 11.92
N VAL A 117 7.85 0.58 12.97
CA VAL A 117 6.65 0.06 13.64
C VAL A 117 5.83 1.17 14.33
N GLN A 118 6.47 2.25 14.77
CA GLN A 118 5.76 3.39 15.36
C GLN A 118 4.99 4.17 14.30
N GLY A 119 5.63 4.48 13.17
CA GLY A 119 4.97 5.10 12.03
C GLY A 119 3.79 4.25 11.54
N ALA A 120 3.99 2.94 11.37
CA ALA A 120 2.93 2.02 10.93
C ALA A 120 1.71 2.02 11.87
N ARG A 121 1.91 2.02 13.19
CA ARG A 121 0.83 2.17 14.18
C ARG A 121 0.09 3.50 14.03
N SER A 122 0.81 4.58 13.79
CA SER A 122 0.23 5.92 13.60
C SER A 122 -0.63 5.98 12.33
N VAL A 123 -0.14 5.39 11.23
CA VAL A 123 -0.88 5.27 9.96
C VAL A 123 -2.12 4.41 10.15
N LYS A 124 -2.02 3.29 10.88
CA LYS A 124 -3.14 2.36 11.09
C LYS A 124 -4.36 2.99 11.75
N LYS A 125 -4.16 3.95 12.64
CA LYS A 125 -5.27 4.73 13.25
C LYS A 125 -6.02 5.61 12.26
N LYS A 126 -5.41 5.96 11.12
CA LYS A 126 -5.95 6.85 10.09
C LYS A 126 -6.36 6.10 8.81
N PHE A 127 -5.72 4.97 8.55
CA PHE A 127 -5.88 4.16 7.33
C PHE A 127 -6.00 2.68 7.70
N GLU A 128 -7.13 2.31 8.30
CA GLU A 128 -7.40 0.91 8.69
C GLU A 128 -7.45 -0.03 7.48
N ASP A 129 -7.92 0.47 6.34
CA ASP A 129 -7.99 -0.28 5.07
C ASP A 129 -6.66 -0.33 4.30
N GLY A 130 -5.57 0.18 4.90
CA GLY A 130 -4.20 -0.01 4.38
C GLY A 130 -3.75 -1.46 4.42
N VAL A 131 -2.74 -1.83 3.65
CA VAL A 131 -2.19 -3.18 3.58
C VAL A 131 -0.87 -3.21 4.35
N TYR A 132 -0.88 -3.87 5.51
CA TYR A 132 0.27 -3.90 6.41
C TYR A 132 1.08 -5.18 6.21
N ILE A 133 2.32 -5.03 5.76
CA ILE A 133 3.25 -6.12 5.50
C ILE A 133 4.49 -5.99 6.39
N PHE A 134 4.81 -7.05 7.13
CA PHE A 134 6.01 -7.12 7.97
C PHE A 134 7.06 -8.01 7.31
N ILE A 135 8.29 -7.51 7.18
CA ILE A 135 9.40 -8.29 6.63
C ILE A 135 10.28 -8.77 7.77
N LEU A 136 10.59 -10.07 7.79
CA LEU A 136 11.48 -10.68 8.76
C LEU A 136 12.61 -11.44 8.07
N PRO A 137 13.84 -11.43 8.61
CA PRO A 137 14.87 -12.38 8.21
C PRO A 137 14.45 -13.82 8.59
N PRO A 138 15.10 -14.87 8.04
CA PRO A 138 14.77 -16.25 8.38
C PRO A 138 15.03 -16.59 9.85
N SER A 139 15.92 -15.87 10.52
CA SER A 139 16.22 -16.05 11.94
C SER A 139 16.79 -14.79 12.58
N PHE A 140 16.79 -14.75 13.91
CA PHE A 140 17.46 -13.69 14.67
C PHE A 140 18.98 -13.73 14.50
N ASP A 141 19.59 -14.91 14.34
CA ASP A 141 21.02 -15.03 14.08
C ASP A 141 21.39 -14.46 12.71
N THR A 142 20.55 -14.67 11.70
CA THR A 142 20.71 -14.03 10.39
C THR A 142 20.63 -12.51 10.50
N LEU A 143 19.74 -11.97 11.35
CA LEU A 143 19.67 -10.54 11.61
C LEU A 143 20.97 -10.01 12.23
N ARG A 144 21.51 -10.74 13.23
CA ARG A 144 22.79 -10.43 13.87
C ARG A 144 23.93 -10.41 12.86
N THR A 145 24.07 -11.46 12.05
CA THR A 145 25.11 -11.52 11.02
C THR A 145 24.97 -10.38 10.02
N ARG A 146 23.75 -10.04 9.57
CA ARG A 146 23.51 -8.92 8.66
C ARG A 146 23.88 -7.57 9.27
N LEU A 147 23.61 -7.36 10.56
CA LEU A 147 24.01 -6.14 11.27
C LEU A 147 25.52 -6.06 11.48
N GLN A 148 26.18 -7.17 11.82
CA GLN A 148 27.64 -7.23 11.98
C GLN A 148 28.39 -7.00 10.66
N ASN A 149 27.86 -7.52 9.55
CA ASN A 149 28.46 -7.33 8.22
C ASN A 149 28.21 -5.93 7.65
N ARG A 150 27.34 -5.14 8.27
CA ARG A 150 27.11 -3.76 7.86
C ARG A 150 28.29 -2.91 8.33
N ALA A 151 29.17 -2.55 7.41
CA ALA A 151 30.32 -1.70 7.69
C ALA A 151 29.89 -0.40 8.41
N GLY A 152 30.54 -0.11 9.54
CA GLY A 152 30.48 1.20 10.21
C GLY A 152 29.75 1.28 11.55
N ASP A 153 29.04 0.23 12.00
CA ASP A 153 28.44 0.22 13.34
C ASP A 153 29.46 -0.32 14.39
N SER A 154 29.51 0.30 15.57
CA SER A 154 30.31 -0.22 16.70
C SER A 154 29.64 -1.46 17.33
N PRO A 155 30.38 -2.30 18.08
CA PRO A 155 29.78 -3.44 18.80
C PRO A 155 28.61 -3.03 19.72
N ASP A 156 28.71 -1.88 20.39
CA ASP A 156 27.65 -1.35 21.26
C ASP A 156 26.42 -0.93 20.44
N GLU A 157 26.62 -0.33 19.28
CA GLU A 157 25.52 0.05 18.39
C GLU A 157 24.82 -1.17 17.80
N ILE A 158 25.57 -2.21 17.42
CA ILE A 158 25.02 -3.49 16.98
C ILE A 158 24.16 -4.10 18.09
N GLN A 159 24.66 -4.14 19.33
CA GLN A 159 23.92 -4.69 20.46
C GLN A 159 22.62 -3.90 20.72
N ARG A 160 22.68 -2.56 20.68
CA ARG A 160 21.50 -1.70 20.81
C ARG A 160 20.47 -1.96 19.72
N ARG A 161 20.90 -2.11 18.45
CA ARG A 161 20.02 -2.41 17.32
C ARG A 161 19.39 -3.80 17.45
N LEU A 162 20.14 -4.80 17.92
CA LEU A 162 19.63 -6.15 18.17
C LEU A 162 18.58 -6.18 19.26
N GLN A 163 18.80 -5.45 20.36
CA GLN A 163 17.82 -5.35 21.44
C GLN A 163 16.52 -4.72 20.94
N LYS A 164 16.62 -3.59 20.23
CA LYS A 164 15.46 -2.93 19.64
C LYS A 164 14.75 -3.82 18.62
N ALA A 165 15.49 -4.59 17.82
CA ALA A 165 14.89 -5.52 16.87
C ALA A 165 14.02 -6.58 17.56
N LYS A 166 14.42 -7.12 18.73
CA LYS A 166 13.57 -8.05 19.50
C LYS A 166 12.24 -7.40 19.91
N GLU A 167 12.28 -6.14 20.32
CA GLU A 167 11.09 -5.38 20.70
C GLU A 167 10.19 -5.10 19.48
N GLU A 168 10.79 -4.68 18.37
CA GLU A 168 10.07 -4.38 17.12
C GLU A 168 9.40 -5.62 16.53
N VAL A 169 10.04 -6.80 16.62
CA VAL A 169 9.51 -8.06 16.07
C VAL A 169 8.12 -8.37 16.61
N TRP A 170 7.84 -8.14 17.90
CA TRP A 170 6.51 -8.40 18.49
C TRP A 170 5.37 -7.68 17.79
N SER A 171 5.67 -6.58 17.10
CA SER A 171 4.70 -5.82 16.32
C SER A 171 4.15 -6.59 15.13
N TYR A 172 4.71 -7.76 14.76
CA TYR A 172 4.21 -8.62 13.67
C TYR A 172 2.69 -8.88 13.74
N ARG A 173 2.14 -8.92 14.97
CA ARG A 173 0.71 -9.13 15.24
C ARG A 173 -0.20 -8.03 14.72
N GLU A 174 0.37 -6.88 14.39
CA GLU A 174 -0.35 -5.71 13.88
C GLU A 174 -0.38 -5.67 12.34
N TYR A 175 0.31 -6.60 11.68
CA TYR A 175 0.41 -6.68 10.23
C TYR A 175 -0.46 -7.81 9.69
N TYR A 176 -0.90 -7.67 8.44
CA TYR A 176 -1.76 -8.65 7.76
C TYR A 176 -0.94 -9.72 7.05
N TYR A 177 0.29 -9.39 6.67
CA TYR A 177 1.21 -10.28 5.97
C TYR A 177 2.57 -10.29 6.64
N ILE A 178 3.23 -11.45 6.65
CA ILE A 178 4.64 -11.59 7.01
C ILE A 178 5.36 -12.17 5.81
N VAL A 179 6.41 -11.49 5.33
CA VAL A 179 7.29 -11.96 4.26
C VAL A 179 8.64 -12.34 4.87
N ARG A 180 9.08 -13.58 4.65
CA ARG A 180 10.36 -14.08 5.16
C ARG A 180 11.47 -13.80 4.16
N ASN A 181 12.31 -12.81 4.45
CA ASN A 181 13.44 -12.40 3.61
C ASN A 181 14.70 -13.26 3.80
N ASP A 182 14.60 -14.50 3.32
CA ASP A 182 15.70 -15.46 3.21
C ASP A 182 16.38 -15.39 1.83
N ASP A 183 15.57 -15.60 0.77
CA ASP A 183 15.95 -15.40 -0.62
C ASP A 183 15.25 -14.16 -1.19
N LEU A 184 16.03 -13.28 -1.83
CA LEU A 184 15.54 -11.99 -2.33
C LEU A 184 14.50 -12.18 -3.44
N LYS A 185 14.72 -13.12 -4.37
CA LYS A 185 13.83 -13.33 -5.53
C LYS A 185 12.48 -13.87 -5.07
N GLN A 186 12.50 -14.85 -4.17
CA GLN A 186 11.31 -15.42 -3.58
C GLN A 186 10.53 -14.36 -2.79
N SER A 187 11.21 -13.56 -1.97
CA SER A 187 10.58 -12.48 -1.20
C SER A 187 9.92 -11.44 -2.09
N LEU A 188 10.52 -11.10 -3.23
CA LEU A 188 9.92 -10.18 -4.21
C LEU A 188 8.67 -10.76 -4.85
N LYS A 189 8.71 -12.05 -5.22
CA LYS A 189 7.55 -12.75 -5.77
C LYS A 189 6.38 -12.79 -4.77
N GLU A 190 6.67 -13.02 -3.49
CA GLU A 190 5.68 -12.99 -2.41
C GLU A 190 5.09 -11.59 -2.23
N LEU A 191 5.94 -10.55 -2.19
CA LEU A 191 5.48 -9.17 -2.13
C LEU A 191 4.60 -8.85 -3.33
N GLU A 192 5.07 -9.07 -4.55
CA GLU A 192 4.31 -8.84 -5.79
C GLU A 192 2.94 -9.52 -5.75
N SER A 193 2.89 -10.77 -5.29
CA SER A 193 1.64 -11.51 -5.13
C SER A 193 0.67 -10.80 -4.18
N ILE A 194 1.15 -10.23 -3.06
CA ILE A 194 0.33 -9.44 -2.13
C ILE A 194 -0.22 -8.19 -2.82
N PHE A 195 0.63 -7.41 -3.53
CA PHE A 195 0.19 -6.20 -4.24
C PHE A 195 -0.89 -6.51 -5.28
N LEU A 196 -0.67 -7.54 -6.10
CA LEU A 196 -1.62 -7.93 -7.15
C LEU A 196 -2.93 -8.47 -6.57
N ALA A 197 -2.86 -9.32 -5.53
CA ALA A 197 -4.05 -9.87 -4.88
C ALA A 197 -4.91 -8.79 -4.22
N GLU A 198 -4.28 -7.79 -3.57
CA GLU A 198 -5.00 -6.68 -2.95
C GLU A 198 -5.77 -5.84 -3.97
N ARG A 199 -5.20 -5.61 -5.17
CA ARG A 199 -5.84 -4.85 -6.26
C ARG A 199 -7.14 -5.48 -6.76
N ILE A 200 -7.25 -6.80 -6.69
CA ILE A 200 -8.41 -7.55 -7.22
C ILE A 200 -9.41 -7.98 -6.15
N LYS A 201 -9.22 -7.56 -4.88
CA LYS A 201 -10.23 -7.81 -3.85
C LYS A 201 -11.56 -7.18 -4.27
N THR A 202 -12.64 -7.93 -4.17
CA THR A 202 -14.01 -7.50 -4.51
C THR A 202 -14.33 -6.11 -3.95
N LYS A 203 -14.05 -5.85 -2.66
CA LYS A 203 -14.29 -4.54 -2.03
C LYS A 203 -13.55 -3.34 -2.66
N ARG A 204 -12.53 -3.59 -3.49
CA ARG A 204 -11.70 -2.56 -4.17
C ARG A 204 -11.99 -2.46 -5.67
N LEU A 205 -12.77 -3.38 -6.22
CA LEU A 205 -13.18 -3.34 -7.62
C LEU A 205 -14.32 -2.34 -7.80
N ASN A 206 -14.30 -1.60 -8.91
CA ASN A 206 -15.45 -0.83 -9.34
C ASN A 206 -16.55 -1.82 -9.76
N MET A 207 -17.68 -1.87 -9.07
CA MET A 207 -18.75 -2.83 -9.39
C MET A 207 -19.59 -2.41 -10.59
N THR A 208 -19.54 -1.14 -10.99
CA THR A 208 -20.36 -0.58 -12.07
C THR A 208 -20.16 -1.37 -13.37
N TRP A 209 -18.93 -1.78 -13.71
CA TRP A 209 -18.70 -2.55 -14.93
C TRP A 209 -19.27 -3.98 -14.84
N LEU A 210 -19.27 -4.60 -13.66
CA LEU A 210 -19.87 -5.92 -13.46
C LEU A 210 -21.39 -5.81 -13.57
N GLU A 211 -21.97 -4.79 -12.94
CA GLU A 211 -23.38 -4.48 -13.01
C GLU A 211 -23.83 -4.25 -14.47
N GLU A 212 -23.15 -3.37 -15.20
CA GLU A 212 -23.49 -3.04 -16.59
C GLU A 212 -23.29 -4.19 -17.59
N LYS A 213 -22.32 -5.09 -17.34
CA LYS A 213 -21.93 -6.13 -18.31
C LYS A 213 -22.57 -7.48 -18.03
N PHE A 214 -22.88 -7.78 -16.77
CA PHE A 214 -23.33 -9.11 -16.37
C PHE A 214 -24.67 -9.12 -15.62
N ILE A 215 -25.08 -8.02 -14.99
CA ILE A 215 -26.31 -7.98 -14.15
C ILE A 215 -27.46 -7.26 -14.86
N LEU A 216 -27.18 -6.11 -15.47
CA LEU A 216 -28.19 -5.35 -16.21
C LEU A 216 -28.40 -6.01 -17.56
N ASP A 217 -29.56 -6.65 -17.74
CA ASP A 217 -29.98 -7.20 -19.02
C ASP A 217 -30.04 -6.09 -20.08
N LYS A 218 -29.37 -6.32 -21.21
CA LYS A 218 -29.54 -5.50 -22.42
C LYS A 218 -30.82 -5.86 -23.17
N GLU A 219 -31.96 -5.91 -22.49
CA GLU A 219 -33.26 -6.14 -23.16
C GLU A 219 -34.25 -5.01 -22.90
N GLY A 220 -34.05 -3.94 -23.65
CA GLY A 220 -35.10 -3.00 -24.03
C GLY A 220 -35.58 -3.29 -25.46
N LYS A 221 -36.15 -4.47 -25.71
CA LYS A 221 -37.06 -4.68 -26.85
C LYS A 221 -38.30 -5.41 -26.37
N GLN A 222 -39.39 -4.65 -26.33
CA GLN A 222 -40.75 -5.11 -26.05
C GLN A 222 -41.09 -6.36 -26.87
N GLY A 223 -41.13 -7.52 -26.21
CA GLY A 223 -41.87 -8.68 -26.69
C GLY A 223 -43.34 -8.50 -26.38
N ASN A 224 -44.04 -7.69 -27.20
CA ASN A 224 -45.50 -7.67 -27.21
C ASN A 224 -45.97 -8.48 -28.43
N SER A 225 -46.20 -9.78 -28.24
CA SER A 225 -47.07 -10.56 -29.13
C SER A 225 -47.71 -11.72 -28.37
N SER A 226 -49.01 -11.57 -28.11
CA SER A 226 -50.07 -12.60 -28.08
C SER A 226 -49.61 -14.08 -28.15
N SER A 227 -50.05 -14.96 -27.26
CA SER A 227 -51.44 -15.41 -27.24
C SER A 227 -51.63 -16.40 -26.09
N ALA A 228 -52.74 -16.25 -25.36
CA ALA A 228 -53.31 -17.32 -24.56
C ALA A 228 -54.03 -18.32 -25.46
N PRO A 229 -54.17 -19.58 -25.02
CA PRO A 229 -55.47 -20.22 -25.07
C PRO A 229 -55.91 -20.62 -23.66
N ALA A 230 -57.10 -20.16 -23.30
CA ALA A 230 -57.81 -20.62 -22.13
C ALA A 230 -58.32 -22.05 -22.38
N SER A 231 -57.77 -23.01 -21.65
CA SER A 231 -58.35 -24.36 -21.54
C SER A 231 -59.40 -24.34 -20.44
N LYS A 232 -60.66 -24.56 -20.83
CA LYS A 232 -61.76 -24.86 -19.92
C LYS A 232 -61.52 -26.23 -19.29
N GLU A 233 -61.56 -26.31 -17.95
CA GLU A 233 -61.90 -27.55 -17.26
C GLU A 233 -63.30 -27.41 -16.65
N HIS A 234 -64.24 -28.14 -17.26
CA HIS A 234 -65.33 -28.79 -16.53
C HIS A 234 -64.76 -30.09 -15.96
N LEU A 235 -64.94 -30.37 -14.67
CA LEU A 235 -65.87 -31.44 -14.26
C LEU A 235 -66.06 -31.47 -12.74
N HIS A 236 -67.25 -31.96 -12.41
CA HIS A 236 -67.91 -32.05 -11.12
C HIS A 236 -67.58 -33.37 -10.41
N HIS A 237 -67.74 -33.33 -9.08
CA HIS A 237 -68.31 -34.36 -8.18
C HIS A 237 -67.45 -35.53 -7.68
N GLY A 238 -67.57 -35.72 -6.36
CA GLY A 238 -67.09 -36.85 -5.57
C GLY A 238 -66.91 -36.43 -4.13
#